data_AF-A0A4Q3XXZ0-F1
#
_entry.id   AF-A0A4Q3XXZ0-F1
#
_cell.length_a   1.000
_cell.length_b   1.000
_cell.length_c   1.000
_cell.angle_alpha   90.00
_cell.angle_beta   90.00
_cell.angle_gamma   90.00
#
_symmetry.space_group_name_H-M   'P 1'
#
loop_
_entity.id
_entity.type
_entity.pdbx_description
1 polymer ?
#
loop_
_entity_poly.entity_id
_entity_poly.type
_entity_poly.pdbx_seq_one_letter_code
_entity_poly.pdbx_strand_id
1 'polypeptide(L)'
;MMHSVEKIAATPVLDLELSTRTKRGLVAVGVVTVGEFAYMTEKDFLRIGNLGRKSLNEMKDVLSSFGIRMGMLASEGRKFPWHDNLEPEMGWATWNLLQSMPKERGRPRLSPGQKRQQIGVRTSPSLKTALEAAAAANCRSVAQEAEWRLERSFADADLRLRVNQIEQRLEGISPMRPYGD
;
A
#
# COMPACT_ATOMS: atom_id res chain seq x y z
N MET A 1 -20.23 -29.31 11.03
CA MET A 1 -19.18 -29.53 12.05
C MET A 1 -19.21 -28.35 13.01
N MET A 2 -19.59 -28.57 14.26
CA MET A 2 -19.36 -27.57 15.32
C MET A 2 -17.85 -27.56 15.59
N HIS A 3 -17.15 -26.54 15.11
CA HIS A 3 -15.76 -26.34 15.48
C HIS A 3 -15.72 -25.95 16.95
N SER A 4 -14.87 -26.59 17.76
CA SER A 4 -14.70 -26.22 19.16
C SER A 4 -14.39 -24.72 19.25
N VAL A 5 -15.06 -24.00 20.15
CA VAL A 5 -14.95 -22.54 20.31
C VAL A 5 -13.50 -22.10 20.51
N GLU A 6 -12.72 -22.92 21.21
CA GLU A 6 -11.28 -22.75 21.42
C GLU A 6 -10.48 -22.78 20.11
N LYS A 7 -10.84 -23.67 19.17
CA LYS A 7 -10.19 -23.78 17.88
C LYS A 7 -10.51 -22.58 16.99
N ILE A 8 -11.73 -22.07 17.05
CA ILE A 8 -12.12 -20.85 16.32
C ILE A 8 -11.34 -19.66 16.86
N ALA A 9 -11.25 -19.51 18.18
CA ALA A 9 -10.55 -18.39 18.82
C ALA A 9 -9.06 -18.32 18.42
N ALA A 10 -8.40 -19.46 18.21
CA ALA A 10 -7.01 -19.54 17.77
C ALA A 10 -6.81 -19.27 16.27
N THR A 11 -7.88 -19.18 15.48
CA THR A 11 -7.79 -18.96 14.02
C THR A 11 -7.16 -17.60 13.71
N PRO A 12 -6.13 -17.53 12.85
CA PRO A 12 -5.57 -16.28 12.39
C PRO A 12 -6.55 -15.48 11.53
N VAL A 13 -6.58 -14.16 11.71
CA VAL A 13 -7.36 -13.22 10.88
C VAL A 13 -6.94 -13.26 9.41
N LEU A 14 -5.68 -13.60 9.14
CA LEU A 14 -5.15 -13.72 7.78
C LEU A 14 -5.80 -14.86 7.00
N ASP A 15 -6.26 -15.91 7.69
CA ASP A 15 -6.87 -17.09 7.09
C ASP A 15 -8.37 -16.89 6.82
N LEU A 16 -8.96 -15.83 7.37
CA LEU A 16 -10.37 -15.49 7.14
C LEU A 16 -10.60 -14.87 5.75
N GLU A 17 -11.78 -15.07 5.19
CA GLU A 17 -12.22 -14.47 3.93
C GLU A 17 -12.65 -13.00 4.10
N LEU A 18 -11.68 -12.15 4.46
CA LEU A 18 -11.87 -10.72 4.65
C LEU A 18 -11.21 -9.90 3.55
N SER A 19 -11.70 -8.69 3.29
CA SER A 19 -11.03 -7.79 2.36
C SER A 19 -9.63 -7.42 2.85
N THR A 20 -8.72 -7.14 1.90
CA THR A 20 -7.35 -6.69 2.21
C THR A 20 -7.34 -5.44 3.11
N ARG A 21 -8.36 -4.59 3.00
CA ARG A 21 -8.55 -3.41 3.84
C ARG A 21 -8.86 -3.80 5.29
N THR A 22 -9.77 -4.74 5.48
CA THR A 22 -10.14 -5.28 6.80
C THR A 22 -8.95 -5.96 7.46
N LYS A 23 -8.24 -6.86 6.74
CA LYS A 23 -7.03 -7.53 7.24
C LYS A 23 -5.95 -6.52 7.65
N ARG A 24 -5.65 -5.53 6.80
CA ARG A 24 -4.65 -4.50 7.11
C ARG A 24 -5.03 -3.63 8.30
N GLY A 25 -6.30 -3.29 8.44
CA GLY A 25 -6.77 -2.51 9.60
C GLY A 25 -6.71 -3.28 10.91
N LEU A 26 -6.91 -4.60 10.88
CA LEU A 26 -6.79 -5.48 12.05
C LEU A 26 -5.32 -5.67 12.47
N VAL A 27 -4.43 -5.95 11.51
CA VAL A 27 -2.98 -6.05 11.75
C VAL A 27 -2.42 -4.73 12.28
N ALA A 28 -2.92 -3.59 11.79
CA ALA A 28 -2.53 -2.26 12.26
C ALA A 28 -2.74 -2.05 13.77
N VAL A 29 -3.78 -2.67 14.34
CA VAL A 29 -4.09 -2.55 15.77
C VAL A 29 -3.62 -3.74 16.60
N GLY A 30 -2.84 -4.64 15.98
CA GLY A 30 -2.31 -5.84 16.63
C GLY A 30 -3.32 -6.97 16.82
N VAL A 31 -4.46 -6.95 16.12
CA VAL A 31 -5.43 -8.05 16.15
C VAL A 31 -4.99 -9.11 15.14
N VAL A 32 -4.57 -10.26 15.65
CA VAL A 32 -4.00 -11.37 14.87
C VAL A 32 -4.95 -12.56 14.82
N THR A 33 -5.80 -12.73 15.84
CA THR A 33 -6.68 -13.91 16.00
C THR A 33 -8.17 -13.54 16.08
N VAL A 34 -9.03 -14.50 15.77
CA VAL A 34 -10.49 -14.34 15.90
C VAL A 34 -10.91 -14.19 17.36
N GLY A 35 -10.22 -14.85 18.29
CA GLY A 35 -10.48 -14.76 19.72
C GLY A 35 -10.33 -13.33 20.23
N GLU A 36 -9.24 -12.66 19.86
CA GLU A 36 -9.02 -11.24 20.18
C GLU A 36 -10.17 -10.35 19.69
N PHE A 37 -10.65 -10.61 18.48
CA PHE A 37 -11.77 -9.86 17.93
C PHE A 37 -13.10 -10.07 18.69
N ALA A 38 -13.35 -11.28 19.22
CA ALA A 38 -14.55 -11.57 19.99
C ALA A 38 -14.66 -10.75 21.30
N TYR A 39 -13.54 -10.20 21.79
CA TYR A 39 -13.48 -9.25 22.91
C TYR A 39 -13.69 -7.79 22.49
N MET A 40 -13.63 -7.46 21.20
CA MET A 40 -13.76 -6.09 20.72
C MET A 40 -15.21 -5.73 20.44
N THR A 41 -15.66 -4.54 20.84
CA THR A 41 -17.01 -4.06 20.54
C THR A 41 -17.07 -3.43 19.15
N GLU A 42 -18.29 -3.33 18.57
CA GLU A 42 -18.48 -2.64 17.29
C GLU A 42 -18.04 -1.18 17.34
N LYS A 43 -18.22 -0.54 18.50
CA LYS A 43 -17.79 0.85 18.72
C LYS A 43 -16.28 0.97 18.64
N ASP A 44 -15.55 0.06 19.27
CA ASP A 44 -14.08 0.06 19.24
C ASP A 44 -13.55 -0.26 17.84
N PHE A 45 -14.17 -1.20 17.14
CA PHE A 45 -13.83 -1.51 15.74
C PHE A 45 -13.97 -0.28 14.83
N LEU A 46 -15.04 0.50 14.99
CA LEU A 46 -15.27 1.71 14.19
C LEU A 46 -14.33 2.88 14.55
N ARG A 47 -13.59 2.79 15.65
CA ARG A 47 -12.53 3.76 15.99
C ARG A 47 -11.22 3.45 15.25
N ILE A 48 -11.06 2.25 14.70
CA ILE A 48 -9.87 1.86 13.95
C ILE A 48 -9.80 2.63 12.64
N GLY A 49 -8.73 3.41 12.47
CA GLY A 49 -8.47 4.17 11.26
C GLY A 49 -8.48 3.27 10.01
N ASN A 50 -9.15 3.73 8.96
CA ASN A 50 -9.37 3.00 7.70
C ASN A 50 -10.37 1.82 7.78
N LEU A 51 -11.01 1.52 8.91
CA LEU A 51 -12.14 0.59 8.96
C LEU A 51 -13.47 1.36 9.01
N GLY A 52 -14.54 0.74 8.52
CA GLY A 52 -15.87 1.36 8.43
C GLY A 52 -17.00 0.33 8.39
N ARG A 53 -18.21 0.78 8.06
CA ARG A 53 -19.42 -0.08 8.10
C ARG A 53 -19.31 -1.34 7.23
N LYS A 54 -18.67 -1.23 6.06
CA LYS A 54 -18.46 -2.37 5.17
C LYS A 54 -17.56 -3.44 5.80
N SER A 55 -16.39 -3.04 6.31
CA SER A 55 -15.48 -3.97 6.98
C SER A 55 -16.06 -4.52 8.29
N LEU A 56 -16.92 -3.75 8.96
CA LEU A 56 -17.66 -4.21 10.13
C LEU A 56 -18.62 -5.35 9.75
N ASN A 57 -19.38 -5.19 8.66
CA ASN A 57 -20.29 -6.23 8.19
C ASN A 57 -19.52 -7.48 7.73
N GLU A 58 -18.43 -7.32 6.97
CA GLU A 58 -17.55 -8.45 6.60
C GLU A 58 -17.15 -9.27 7.83
N MET A 59 -16.75 -8.60 8.92
CA MET A 59 -16.40 -9.28 10.16
C MET A 59 -17.59 -9.95 10.85
N LYS A 60 -18.75 -9.29 10.89
CA LYS A 60 -19.97 -9.88 11.49
C LYS A 60 -20.41 -11.12 10.74
N ASP A 61 -20.34 -11.12 9.42
CA ASP A 61 -20.73 -12.25 8.58
C ASP A 61 -19.80 -13.44 8.84
N VAL A 62 -18.49 -13.18 8.91
CA VAL A 62 -17.49 -14.21 9.25
C VAL A 62 -17.73 -14.76 10.66
N LEU A 63 -17.88 -13.91 11.67
CA LEU A 63 -18.17 -14.38 13.03
C LEU A 63 -19.49 -15.17 13.13
N SER A 64 -20.51 -14.73 12.40
CA SER A 64 -21.82 -15.40 12.39
C SER A 64 -21.72 -16.80 11.78
N SER A 65 -20.83 -17.01 10.80
CA SER A 65 -20.53 -18.35 10.26
C SER A 65 -19.93 -19.30 11.30
N PHE A 66 -19.26 -18.75 12.31
CA PHE A 66 -18.70 -19.47 13.45
C PHE A 66 -19.66 -19.56 14.65
N GLY A 67 -20.86 -18.95 14.56
CA GLY A 67 -21.80 -18.89 15.68
C GLY A 67 -21.39 -17.94 16.80
N ILE A 68 -20.44 -17.03 16.54
CA ILE A 68 -19.91 -16.07 17.51
C ILE A 68 -20.48 -14.68 17.20
N ARG A 69 -20.66 -13.84 18.22
CA ARG A 69 -21.03 -12.43 18.05
C ARG A 69 -19.90 -11.51 18.49
N MET A 70 -19.77 -10.38 17.80
CA MET A 70 -18.79 -9.36 18.15
C MET A 70 -19.07 -8.83 19.56
N GLY A 71 -18.04 -8.72 20.40
CA GLY A 71 -18.16 -8.28 21.80
C GLY A 71 -18.80 -9.31 22.74
N MET A 72 -18.98 -10.57 22.32
CA MET A 72 -19.57 -11.61 23.16
C MET A 72 -18.75 -11.88 24.44
N LEU A 73 -17.43 -11.71 24.38
CA LEU A 73 -16.53 -11.93 25.52
C LEU A 73 -16.13 -10.63 26.23
N ALA A 74 -16.61 -9.47 25.75
CA ALA A 74 -16.30 -8.16 26.32
C ALA A 74 -17.06 -7.86 27.62
N SER A 75 -18.13 -8.61 27.91
CA SER A 75 -18.99 -8.42 29.09
C SER A 75 -18.33 -8.80 30.42
N GLU A 76 -17.21 -9.52 30.40
CA GLU A 76 -16.48 -9.97 31.59
C GLU A 76 -15.49 -8.93 32.16
N GLY A 77 -15.61 -7.65 31.76
CA GLY A 77 -14.80 -6.57 32.32
C GLY A 77 -13.35 -6.53 31.84
N ARG A 78 -12.91 -7.47 30.98
CA ARG A 78 -11.67 -7.32 30.23
C ARG A 78 -11.88 -6.31 29.11
N LYS A 79 -11.33 -5.11 29.27
CA LYS A 79 -11.20 -4.16 28.18
C LYS A 79 -10.20 -4.73 27.17
N PHE A 80 -10.53 -4.70 25.89
CA PHE A 80 -9.54 -4.91 24.83
C PHE A 80 -8.36 -3.95 25.09
N PRO A 81 -7.09 -4.30 24.83
CA PRO A 81 -5.87 -3.65 25.39
C PRO A 81 -5.69 -2.14 25.11
N TRP A 82 -6.66 -1.53 24.43
CA TRP A 82 -6.67 -0.19 23.90
C TRP A 82 -6.98 0.94 24.89
N HIS A 83 -7.13 0.70 26.20
CA HIS A 83 -7.44 1.79 27.12
C HIS A 83 -6.44 2.11 28.22
N ASP A 84 -5.80 1.16 28.92
CA ASP A 84 -5.22 1.57 30.21
C ASP A 84 -3.73 1.29 30.45
N ASN A 85 -3.02 0.35 29.78
CA ASN A 85 -1.57 0.16 30.01
C ASN A 85 -0.84 -0.57 28.86
N LEU A 86 -0.28 0.18 27.92
CA LEU A 86 0.76 -0.31 26.99
C LEU A 86 2.01 0.55 27.21
N GLU A 87 2.89 0.12 28.11
CA GLU A 87 4.29 0.58 28.10
C GLU A 87 5.05 -0.05 26.91
N PRO A 88 6.10 0.63 26.40
CA PRO A 88 6.14 1.00 25.00
C PRO A 88 7.40 0.48 24.30
N GLU A 89 7.22 -0.39 23.32
CA GLU A 89 8.26 -0.59 22.30
C GLU A 89 7.81 -0.01 20.94
N MET A 90 6.52 -0.02 20.60
CA MET A 90 5.91 0.84 19.57
C MET A 90 4.37 0.81 19.68
N GLY A 91 3.83 1.53 20.67
CA GLY A 91 2.39 1.63 20.90
C GLY A 91 1.66 2.55 19.91
N TRP A 92 0.33 2.63 20.04
CA TRP A 92 -0.59 3.49 19.27
C TRP A 92 -0.12 4.91 18.97
N ALA A 93 0.67 5.52 19.86
CA ALA A 93 1.25 6.84 19.64
C ALA A 93 2.15 6.84 18.41
N THR A 94 2.97 5.81 18.21
CA THR A 94 3.82 5.65 17.02
C THR A 94 2.99 5.33 15.79
N TRP A 95 1.89 4.58 15.93
CA TRP A 95 0.96 4.31 14.83
C TRP A 95 0.18 5.57 14.41
N ASN A 96 -0.28 6.37 15.36
CA ASN A 96 -0.90 7.67 15.11
C ASN A 96 0.10 8.69 14.58
N LEU A 97 1.34 8.67 15.07
CA LEU A 97 2.43 9.50 14.56
C LEU A 97 2.76 9.11 13.13
N LEU A 98 2.81 7.82 12.80
CA LEU A 98 3.00 7.32 11.44
C LEU A 98 1.81 7.70 10.52
N GLN A 99 0.58 7.76 11.06
CA GLN A 99 -0.59 8.25 10.32
C GLN A 99 -0.60 9.77 10.14
N SER A 100 -0.08 10.52 11.12
CA SER A 100 -0.01 11.99 11.11
C SER A 100 1.23 12.52 10.41
N MET A 101 2.24 11.67 10.19
CA MET A 101 3.35 11.95 9.29
C MET A 101 2.81 12.32 7.89
N PRO A 102 3.37 13.35 7.24
CA PRO A 102 2.98 13.69 5.88
C PRO A 102 3.20 12.45 5.00
N LYS A 103 2.10 11.92 4.45
CA LYS A 103 2.18 10.83 3.50
C LYS A 103 2.86 11.35 2.23
N GLU A 104 4.17 11.16 2.12
CA GLU A 104 4.91 11.39 0.86
C GLU A 104 4.40 10.50 -0.28
N ARG A 105 3.60 9.48 0.05
CA ARG A 105 3.02 8.55 -0.92
C ARG A 105 1.68 9.06 -1.42
N GLY A 106 1.69 9.56 -2.64
CA GLY A 106 0.51 9.93 -3.42
C GLY A 106 0.84 11.04 -4.40
N ARG A 107 0.12 11.10 -5.52
CA ARG A 107 0.34 12.16 -6.51
C ARG A 107 0.08 13.52 -5.85
N PRO A 108 1.05 14.45 -5.84
CA PRO A 108 0.95 15.73 -5.14
C PRO A 108 -0.36 16.47 -5.41
N ARG A 109 -0.81 17.24 -4.41
CA ARG A 109 -1.94 18.15 -4.61
C ARG A 109 -1.54 19.16 -5.68
N LEU A 110 -2.43 19.32 -6.67
CA LEU A 110 -2.27 20.35 -7.69
C LEU A 110 -2.50 21.72 -7.06
N SER A 111 -1.78 22.74 -7.51
CA SER A 111 -2.10 24.12 -7.17
C SER A 111 -3.47 24.51 -7.72
N PRO A 112 -4.18 25.47 -7.09
CA PRO A 112 -5.46 25.96 -7.58
C PRO A 112 -5.37 26.34 -9.06
N GLY A 113 -6.25 25.78 -9.91
CA GLY A 113 -6.29 26.04 -11.36
C GLY A 113 -5.48 25.08 -12.24
N GLN A 114 -4.59 24.24 -11.69
CA GLN A 114 -3.85 23.26 -12.48
C GLN A 114 -4.67 22.00 -12.76
N LYS A 115 -4.75 21.60 -14.03
CA LYS A 115 -5.36 20.33 -14.46
C LYS A 115 -4.29 19.27 -14.70
N ARG A 116 -4.60 18.02 -14.35
CA ARG A 116 -3.72 16.88 -14.62
C ARG A 116 -3.73 16.62 -16.13
N GLN A 117 -2.55 16.59 -16.74
CA GLN A 117 -2.41 16.10 -18.10
C GLN A 117 -2.12 14.59 -18.07
N GLN A 118 -2.80 13.84 -18.93
CA GLN A 118 -2.52 12.42 -19.16
C GLN A 118 -1.49 12.33 -20.29
N ILE A 119 -0.30 11.79 -19.98
CA ILE A 119 0.72 11.52 -20.99
C ILE A 119 0.62 10.03 -21.31
N GLY A 120 0.23 9.69 -22.54
CA GLY A 120 0.29 8.32 -23.05
C GLY A 120 1.72 8.02 -23.51
N VAL A 121 2.42 7.12 -22.81
CA VAL A 121 3.77 6.69 -23.20
C VAL A 121 3.65 5.38 -23.97
N ARG A 122 4.22 5.33 -25.19
CA ARG A 122 4.40 4.07 -25.92
C ARG A 122 5.74 3.46 -25.49
N THR A 123 5.71 2.23 -24.99
CA THR A 123 6.92 1.49 -24.63
C THR A 123 7.12 0.31 -25.57
N SER A 124 8.36 0.04 -25.96
CA SER A 124 8.69 -1.20 -26.67
C SER A 124 8.59 -2.40 -25.71
N PRO A 125 8.34 -3.63 -26.22
CA PRO A 125 8.36 -4.83 -25.38
C PRO A 125 9.68 -5.00 -24.62
N SER A 126 10.81 -4.72 -25.27
CA SER A 126 12.14 -4.77 -24.66
C SER A 126 12.30 -3.81 -23.47
N LEU A 127 11.78 -2.58 -23.61
CA LEU A 127 11.84 -1.58 -22.54
C LEU A 127 10.93 -1.96 -21.37
N LYS A 128 9.74 -2.50 -21.65
CA LYS A 128 8.82 -3.00 -20.62
C LYS A 128 9.47 -4.14 -19.82
N THR A 129 10.05 -5.13 -20.49
CA THR A 129 10.72 -6.26 -19.83
C THR A 129 11.90 -5.80 -18.98
N ALA A 130 12.72 -4.87 -19.47
CA ALA A 130 13.83 -4.31 -18.70
C ALA A 130 13.37 -3.56 -17.45
N LEU A 131 12.25 -2.83 -17.55
CA LEU A 131 11.66 -2.11 -16.42
C LEU A 131 11.08 -3.07 -15.37
N GLU A 132 10.39 -4.13 -15.81
CA GLU A 132 9.84 -5.17 -14.91
C GLU A 132 10.95 -5.94 -14.18
N ALA A 133 12.02 -6.32 -14.89
CA ALA A 133 13.18 -6.98 -14.28
C ALA A 133 13.86 -6.10 -13.23
N ALA A 134 14.03 -4.81 -13.52
CA ALA A 134 14.59 -3.86 -12.56
C ALA A 134 13.68 -3.62 -11.35
N ALA A 135 12.37 -3.55 -11.56
CA ALA A 135 11.40 -3.41 -10.48
C ALA A 135 11.46 -4.61 -9.52
N ALA A 136 11.56 -5.82 -10.06
CA ALA A 136 11.74 -7.04 -9.27
C ALA A 136 13.06 -7.03 -8.49
N ALA A 137 14.18 -6.66 -9.14
CA ALA A 137 15.49 -6.60 -8.49
C ALA A 137 15.56 -5.56 -7.35
N ASN A 138 14.85 -4.44 -7.49
CA ASN A 138 14.84 -3.36 -6.50
C ASN A 138 13.68 -3.47 -5.47
N CYS A 139 12.91 -4.57 -5.49
CA CYS A 139 11.75 -4.76 -4.63
C CYS A 139 10.73 -3.60 -4.70
N ARG A 140 10.50 -3.07 -5.91
CA ARG A 140 9.57 -1.97 -6.21
C ARG A 140 8.47 -2.43 -7.16
N SER A 141 7.33 -1.73 -7.15
CA SER A 141 6.37 -1.87 -8.25
C SER A 141 6.94 -1.27 -9.54
N VAL A 142 6.45 -1.73 -10.70
CA VAL A 142 6.85 -1.21 -12.02
C VAL A 142 6.66 0.32 -12.10
N ALA A 143 5.58 0.84 -11.52
CA ALA A 143 5.32 2.27 -11.46
C ALA A 143 6.35 3.02 -10.59
N GLN A 144 6.71 2.49 -9.43
CA GLN A 144 7.71 3.11 -8.55
C GLN A 144 9.11 3.10 -9.15
N GLU A 145 9.49 2.02 -9.82
CA GLU A 145 10.77 1.95 -10.54
C GLU A 145 10.78 2.92 -11.73
N ALA A 146 9.66 3.09 -12.43
CA ALA A 146 9.52 4.07 -13.50
C ALA A 146 9.62 5.51 -13.00
N GLU A 147 8.91 5.85 -11.92
CA GLU A 147 8.97 7.16 -11.27
C GLU A 147 10.41 7.48 -10.83
N TRP A 148 11.07 6.57 -10.11
CA TRP A 148 12.44 6.74 -9.64
C TRP A 148 13.44 6.98 -10.78
N ARG A 149 13.28 6.26 -11.90
CA ARG A 149 14.11 6.44 -13.10
C ARG A 149 13.84 7.77 -13.79
N LEU A 150 12.58 8.19 -13.89
CA LEU A 150 12.21 9.48 -14.46
C LEU A 150 12.76 10.64 -13.62
N GLU A 151 12.61 10.59 -12.29
CA GLU A 151 13.16 11.58 -11.37
C GLU A 151 14.67 11.74 -11.53
N ARG A 152 15.41 10.62 -11.64
CA ARG A 152 16.85 10.66 -11.93
C ARG A 152 17.16 11.24 -13.31
N SER A 153 16.38 10.91 -14.33
CA SER A 153 16.56 11.49 -15.67
C SER A 153 16.30 13.00 -15.71
N PHE A 154 15.40 13.53 -14.86
CA PHE A 154 15.17 14.97 -14.74
C PHE A 154 16.23 15.70 -13.90
N ALA A 155 16.89 15.00 -12.99
CA ALA A 155 18.02 15.54 -12.21
C ALA A 155 19.32 15.64 -13.05
N ASP A 156 19.42 14.88 -14.14
CA ASP A 156 20.51 14.96 -15.09
C ASP A 156 20.27 16.15 -16.05
N ALA A 157 20.60 17.36 -15.59
CA ALA A 157 20.47 18.62 -16.34
C ALA A 157 21.19 18.59 -17.72
N ASP A 158 22.02 17.58 -17.95
CA ASP A 158 22.97 17.48 -19.05
C ASP A 158 22.50 16.55 -20.19
N LEU A 159 21.38 15.83 -20.07
CA LEU A 159 20.90 14.95 -21.17
C LEU A 159 20.61 15.73 -22.46
N ARG A 160 20.05 16.94 -22.36
CA ARG A 160 19.85 17.84 -23.52
C ARG A 160 21.16 18.39 -24.08
N LEU A 161 22.13 18.70 -23.22
CA LEU A 161 23.46 19.17 -23.61
C LEU A 161 24.26 18.07 -24.29
N ARG A 162 24.17 16.82 -23.80
CA ARG A 162 24.83 15.64 -24.37
C ARG A 162 24.21 15.24 -25.71
N VAL A 163 22.89 15.32 -25.88
CA VAL A 163 22.24 15.08 -27.19
C VAL A 163 22.64 16.16 -28.20
N ASN A 164 22.60 17.45 -27.82
CA ASN A 164 23.08 18.54 -28.69
C ASN A 164 24.57 18.40 -29.04
N GLN A 165 25.42 18.00 -28.10
CA GLN A 165 26.84 17.75 -28.37
C GLN A 165 27.08 16.55 -29.30
N ILE A 166 26.21 15.54 -29.26
CA ILE A 166 26.23 14.42 -30.20
C ILE A 166 25.79 14.89 -31.58
N GLU A 167 24.71 15.66 -31.70
CA GLU A 167 24.23 16.23 -32.97
C GLU A 167 25.28 17.16 -33.62
N GLN A 168 25.90 18.06 -32.84
CA GLN A 168 26.98 18.93 -33.32
C GLN A 168 28.24 18.17 -33.75
N ARG A 169 28.51 17.00 -33.17
CA ARG A 169 29.59 16.11 -33.63
C ARG A 169 29.25 15.37 -34.93
N LEU A 170 27.97 15.18 -35.21
CA LEU A 170 27.48 14.56 -36.45
C LEU A 170 27.38 15.56 -37.61
N GLU A 171 27.27 16.86 -37.34
CA GLU A 171 27.29 17.93 -38.37
C GLU A 171 28.63 18.04 -39.14
N GLY A 172 29.70 17.43 -38.63
CA GLY A 172 31.00 17.32 -39.32
C GLY A 172 31.19 16.02 -40.12
N ILE A 173 30.26 15.07 -40.04
CA ILE A 173 30.33 13.82 -40.80
C ILE A 173 29.63 14.08 -42.14
N SER A 174 30.43 14.24 -43.20
CA SER A 174 29.94 14.36 -44.57
C SER A 174 28.86 13.31 -44.83
N PRO A 175 27.73 13.67 -45.46
CA PRO A 175 26.70 12.69 -45.80
C PRO A 175 27.36 11.56 -46.59
N MET A 176 27.15 10.33 -46.11
CA MET A 176 27.50 9.11 -46.83
C MET A 176 27.07 9.31 -48.29
N ARG A 177 28.01 9.18 -49.22
CA ARG A 177 27.75 9.35 -50.66
C ARG A 177 26.48 8.57 -51.02
N PRO A 178 25.59 9.12 -51.84
CA PRO A 178 24.46 8.33 -52.31
C PRO A 178 25.02 7.09 -53.01
N TYR A 179 24.49 5.92 -52.65
CA TYR A 179 24.65 4.73 -53.48
C TYR A 179 23.98 5.04 -54.82
N GLY A 180 24.77 5.35 -55.85
CA GLY A 180 24.41 5.08 -57.26
C GLY A 180 24.84 3.64 -57.58
N ASP A 181 24.24 2.92 -58.52
CA ASP A 181 23.38 3.28 -59.67
C ASP A 181 22.03 2.55 -59.65
#